data_AF-A0A8S4EVK5-F1
#
_entry.id   AF-A0A8S4EVK5-F1
#
_cell.length_a   1.000
_cell.length_b   1.000
_cell.length_c   1.000
_cell.angle_alpha   90.00
_cell.angle_beta   90.00
_cell.angle_gamma   90.00
#
_symmetry.space_group_name_H-M   'P 1'
#
loop_
_entity.id
_entity.type
_entity.pdbx_description
1 polymer ?
#
loop_
_entity_poly.entity_id
_entity_poly.type
_entity_poly.pdbx_seq_one_letter_code
_entity_poly.pdbx_strand_id
1 'polypeptide(L)'
;MIINKSAHQRGFAAGSIYKSEVLDLENPSSYFCRDPAATDLHQFLDEDGLPPVGAVLKFDDPFYSYYDADKSSFVLHKFKYKEAAAVDSVRQCGDFNVRAGKKAIIMMRIQV
;
A
#
# COMPACT_ATOMS: atom_id res chain seq x y z
N MET A 1 27.28 3.33 -24.55
CA MET A 1 26.70 1.97 -24.72
C MET A 1 25.39 2.12 -25.47
N ILE A 2 25.10 1.24 -26.45
CA ILE A 2 23.87 1.28 -27.25
C ILE A 2 23.15 -0.05 -27.06
N ILE A 3 21.85 -0.02 -26.78
CA ILE A 3 21.01 -1.21 -26.59
C ILE A 3 20.03 -1.31 -27.75
N ASN A 4 19.87 -2.51 -28.31
CA ASN A 4 18.89 -2.79 -29.37
C ASN A 4 17.46 -2.79 -28.80
N LYS A 5 16.57 -1.98 -29.38
CA LYS A 5 15.16 -1.87 -29.00
C LYS A 5 14.43 -3.22 -28.99
N SER A 6 14.64 -4.06 -30.01
CA SER A 6 14.01 -5.38 -30.12
C SER A 6 14.56 -6.39 -29.11
N ALA A 7 15.78 -6.18 -28.59
CA ALA A 7 16.30 -6.97 -27.49
C ALA A 7 15.65 -6.54 -26.17
N HIS A 8 15.58 -5.23 -25.91
CA HIS A 8 14.94 -4.66 -24.71
C HIS A 8 13.46 -5.08 -24.60
N GLN A 9 12.68 -4.95 -25.68
CA GLN A 9 11.26 -5.32 -25.69
C GLN A 9 11.02 -6.84 -25.49
N ARG A 10 12.04 -7.67 -25.71
CA ARG A 10 12.01 -9.12 -25.43
C ARG A 10 12.56 -9.47 -24.04
N GLY A 11 12.77 -8.49 -23.18
CA GLY A 11 13.16 -8.67 -21.79
C GLY A 11 14.67 -8.69 -21.54
N PHE A 12 15.49 -8.20 -22.47
CA PHE A 12 16.94 -8.07 -22.23
C PHE A 12 17.17 -7.16 -21.01
N ALA A 13 17.72 -7.75 -19.94
CA ALA A 13 17.98 -7.10 -18.65
C ALA A 13 16.72 -6.52 -17.96
N ALA A 14 15.54 -7.12 -18.16
CA ALA A 14 14.34 -6.74 -17.43
C ALA A 14 14.51 -6.96 -15.92
N GLY A 15 14.20 -5.93 -15.13
CA GLY A 15 14.33 -5.94 -13.69
C GLY A 15 13.01 -5.61 -12.99
N SER A 16 12.92 -5.96 -11.72
CA SER A 16 11.84 -5.49 -10.86
C SER A 16 12.40 -5.14 -9.50
N ILE A 17 11.92 -4.04 -8.93
CA ILE A 17 12.30 -3.58 -7.61
C ILE A 17 11.15 -3.93 -6.68
N TYR A 18 11.46 -4.68 -5.63
CA TYR A 18 10.52 -4.95 -4.55
C TYR A 18 10.79 -3.97 -3.42
N LYS A 19 9.72 -3.32 -2.95
CA LYS A 19 9.75 -2.39 -1.84
C LYS A 19 8.68 -2.79 -0.83
N SER A 20 9.09 -2.93 0.42
CA SER A 20 8.16 -3.10 1.54
C SER A 20 7.94 -1.77 2.24
N GLU A 21 6.67 -1.45 2.51
CA GLU A 21 6.29 -0.45 3.49
C GLU A 21 5.69 -1.12 4.72
N VAL A 22 6.19 -0.72 5.88
CA VAL A 22 5.67 -1.14 7.17
C VAL A 22 4.81 -0.02 7.72
N LEU A 23 3.53 -0.30 7.85
CA LEU A 23 2.54 0.57 8.46
C LEU A 23 2.43 0.19 9.93
N ASP A 24 2.67 1.16 10.81
CA ASP A 24 2.56 0.99 12.26
C ASP A 24 1.63 2.08 12.80
N LEU A 25 0.58 1.66 13.50
CA LEU A 25 -0.36 2.56 14.16
C LEU A 25 0.11 2.80 15.59
N GLU A 26 0.44 4.05 15.92
CA GLU A 26 0.95 4.42 17.25
C GLU A 26 -0.07 4.12 18.36
N ASN A 27 -1.35 4.31 18.06
CA ASN A 27 -2.44 4.14 19.01
C ASN A 27 -3.00 2.71 18.97
N PRO A 28 -3.06 2.00 20.12
CA PRO A 28 -3.55 0.62 20.17
C PRO A 28 -5.05 0.50 19.92
N SER A 29 -5.80 1.60 20.15
CA SER A 29 -7.24 1.69 19.88
C SER A 29 -7.55 2.01 18.41
N SER A 30 -6.55 2.43 17.63
CA SER A 30 -6.70 2.71 16.20
C SER A 30 -6.64 1.42 15.39
N TYR A 31 -7.42 1.35 14.31
CA TYR A 31 -7.52 0.16 13.47
C TYR A 31 -7.61 0.53 11.99
N PHE A 32 -7.16 -0.38 11.12
CA PHE A 32 -7.29 -0.23 9.68
C PHE A 32 -8.74 -0.47 9.27
N CYS A 33 -9.27 0.48 8.52
CA CYS A 33 -10.62 0.40 7.95
C CYS A 33 -10.79 1.52 6.94
N ARG A 34 -11.67 1.30 5.98
CA ARG A 34 -12.11 2.32 5.03
C ARG A 34 -13.20 3.20 5.64
N ASP A 35 -13.19 4.49 5.29
CA ASP A 35 -14.29 5.39 5.63
C ASP A 35 -15.57 4.95 4.91
N PRO A 36 -16.66 4.61 5.64
CA PRO A 36 -17.93 4.21 5.05
C PRO A 36 -18.59 5.31 4.22
N ALA A 37 -18.31 6.58 4.50
CA ALA A 37 -18.91 7.72 3.80
C ALA A 37 -18.27 7.97 2.43
N ALA A 38 -17.00 7.58 2.25
CA ALA A 38 -16.23 7.84 1.04
C ALA A 38 -16.41 6.69 0.03
N THR A 39 -17.46 6.79 -0.79
CA THR A 39 -17.76 5.79 -1.85
C THR A 39 -16.64 5.70 -2.89
N ASP A 40 -15.96 6.82 -3.18
CA ASP A 40 -14.89 6.92 -4.18
C ASP A 40 -13.65 6.06 -3.84
N LEU A 41 -13.47 5.71 -2.56
CA LEU A 41 -12.35 4.90 -2.09
C LEU A 41 -12.54 3.41 -2.36
N HIS A 42 -13.76 2.95 -2.68
CA HIS A 42 -14.06 1.53 -2.87
C HIS A 42 -13.31 0.91 -4.05
N GLN A 43 -12.91 1.72 -5.03
CA GLN A 43 -12.13 1.25 -6.17
C GLN A 43 -10.62 1.07 -5.87
N PHE A 44 -10.13 1.69 -4.79
CA PHE A 44 -8.70 1.73 -4.46
C PHE A 44 -8.36 0.94 -3.19
N LEU A 45 -9.29 0.89 -2.24
CA LEU A 45 -9.11 0.28 -0.92
C LEU A 45 -10.24 -0.70 -0.65
N ASP A 46 -9.88 -1.83 -0.07
CA ASP A 46 -10.81 -2.83 0.44
C ASP A 46 -11.51 -2.33 1.72
N GLU A 47 -12.45 -3.11 2.25
CA GLU A 47 -13.16 -2.80 3.51
C GLU A 47 -12.20 -2.59 4.69
N ASP A 48 -11.11 -3.33 4.66
CA ASP A 48 -9.97 -3.36 5.58
C ASP A 48 -9.19 -2.03 5.62
N GLY A 49 -9.43 -1.10 4.68
CA GLY A 49 -8.65 0.12 4.53
C GLY A 49 -7.25 -0.11 3.96
N LEU A 50 -7.00 -1.28 3.38
CA LEU A 50 -5.75 -1.66 2.71
C LEU A 50 -5.99 -1.80 1.20
N PRO A 51 -4.95 -1.63 0.36
CA PRO A 51 -5.10 -1.72 -1.08
C PRO A 51 -5.19 -3.20 -1.51
N PRO A 52 -6.02 -3.54 -2.52
CA PRO A 52 -6.15 -4.92 -2.97
C PRO A 52 -4.87 -5.42 -3.65
N VAL A 53 -4.59 -6.71 -3.48
CA VAL A 53 -3.42 -7.34 -4.11
C VAL A 53 -3.57 -7.31 -5.63
N GLY A 54 -2.52 -6.86 -6.33
CA GLY A 54 -2.51 -6.66 -7.78
C GLY A 54 -2.93 -5.26 -8.24
N ALA A 55 -3.38 -4.38 -7.33
CA ALA A 55 -3.68 -2.99 -7.67
C ALA A 55 -2.41 -2.24 -8.13
N VAL A 56 -2.57 -1.36 -9.12
CA VAL A 56 -1.49 -0.46 -9.59
C VAL A 56 -1.68 0.90 -8.93
N LEU A 57 -0.75 1.26 -8.04
CA LEU A 57 -0.72 2.51 -7.32
C LEU A 57 0.08 3.56 -8.11
N LYS A 58 -0.50 4.75 -8.26
CA LYS A 58 0.15 5.93 -8.85
C LYS A 58 0.36 7.00 -7.79
N PHE A 59 1.18 7.98 -8.13
CA PHE A 59 1.41 9.15 -7.28
C PHE A 59 0.08 9.84 -6.93
N ASP A 60 -0.12 10.12 -5.64
CA ASP A 60 -1.33 10.73 -5.07
C ASP A 60 -2.58 9.83 -5.00
N ASP A 61 -2.49 8.54 -5.37
CA ASP A 61 -3.59 7.59 -5.18
C ASP A 61 -3.76 7.23 -3.69
N PRO A 62 -4.99 6.87 -3.25
CA PRO A 62 -5.23 6.31 -1.92
C PRO A 62 -4.39 5.05 -1.67
N PHE A 63 -3.56 5.06 -0.62
CA PHE A 63 -2.66 3.96 -0.30
C PHE A 63 -3.15 3.10 0.85
N TYR A 64 -3.54 3.73 1.97
CA TYR A 64 -4.23 3.06 3.07
C TYR A 64 -5.08 4.05 3.85
N SER A 65 -6.02 3.54 4.63
CA SER A 65 -6.80 4.30 5.57
C SER A 65 -6.88 3.61 6.93
N TYR A 66 -6.96 4.41 7.97
CA TYR A 66 -7.18 3.93 9.32
C TYR A 66 -8.09 4.88 10.10
N TYR A 67 -8.76 4.35 11.11
CA TYR A 67 -9.51 5.14 12.08
C TYR A 67 -8.60 5.53 13.24
N ASP A 68 -8.43 6.82 13.46
CA ASP A 68 -7.70 7.35 14.60
C ASP A 68 -8.62 7.49 15.81
N ALA A 69 -8.37 6.71 16.86
CA ALA A 69 -9.19 6.73 18.06
C ALA A 69 -9.15 8.07 18.82
N ASP A 70 -8.02 8.80 18.75
CA ASP A 70 -7.86 10.07 19.47
C ASP A 70 -8.67 11.19 18.82
N LYS A 71 -8.65 11.24 17.48
CA LYS A 71 -9.35 12.25 16.69
C LYS A 71 -10.78 11.85 16.33
N SER A 72 -11.12 10.58 16.56
CA SER A 72 -12.38 9.97 16.14
C SER A 72 -12.69 10.22 14.65
N SER A 73 -11.66 10.13 13.81
CA SER A 73 -11.76 10.42 12.38
C SER A 73 -10.95 9.44 11.55
N PHE A 74 -11.38 9.26 10.29
CA PHE A 74 -10.67 8.44 9.32
C PHE A 74 -9.53 9.25 8.69
N VAL A 75 -8.32 8.71 8.74
CA VAL A 75 -7.14 9.31 8.14
C VAL A 75 -6.80 8.54 6.87
N LEU A 76 -6.83 9.24 5.74
CA LEU A 76 -6.41 8.72 4.45
C LEU A 76 -4.95 9.03 4.20
N HIS A 77 -4.14 8.01 3.95
CA HIS A 77 -2.78 8.17 3.48
C HIS A 77 -2.70 7.92 1.98
N LYS A 78 -2.12 8.89 1.27
CA LYS A 78 -1.87 8.80 -0.16
C LYS A 78 -0.48 8.26 -0.47
N PHE A 79 -0.35 7.67 -1.64
CA PHE A 79 0.88 7.10 -2.15
C PHE A 79 1.89 8.20 -2.50
N LYS A 80 3.06 8.16 -1.83
CA LYS A 80 4.06 9.24 -1.89
C LYS A 80 5.07 9.07 -3.03
N TYR A 81 5.16 7.89 -3.64
CA TYR A 81 6.19 7.60 -4.65
C TYR A 81 5.74 8.04 -6.03
N LYS A 82 6.70 8.58 -6.80
CA LYS A 82 6.46 9.04 -8.18
C LYS A 82 6.40 7.88 -9.17
N GLU A 83 7.02 6.76 -8.85
CA GLU A 83 7.03 5.55 -9.68
C GLU A 83 5.76 4.74 -9.41
N ALA A 84 5.10 4.31 -10.49
CA ALA A 84 3.94 3.44 -10.36
C ALA A 84 4.38 2.05 -9.84
N ALA A 85 3.65 1.52 -8.87
CA ALA A 85 3.98 0.26 -8.24
C ALA A 85 2.75 -0.65 -8.21
N ALA A 86 2.94 -1.94 -8.47
CA ALA A 86 1.90 -2.95 -8.30
C ALA A 86 1.97 -3.53 -6.89
N VAL A 87 0.84 -3.67 -6.21
CA VAL A 87 0.76 -4.34 -4.90
C VAL A 87 1.00 -5.84 -5.12
N ASP A 88 2.07 -6.36 -4.53
CA ASP A 88 2.46 -7.78 -4.65
C ASP A 88 1.88 -8.62 -3.51
N SER A 89 1.95 -8.12 -2.28
CA SER A 89 1.27 -8.76 -1.15
C SER A 89 0.98 -7.78 -0.02
N VAL A 90 -0.09 -8.05 0.72
CA VAL A 90 -0.49 -7.31 1.92
C VAL A 90 -0.54 -8.30 3.07
N ARG A 91 0.14 -7.98 4.18
CA ARG A 91 0.21 -8.84 5.36
C ARG A 91 -0.12 -8.03 6.60
N GLN A 92 -1.19 -8.39 7.31
CA GLN A 92 -1.43 -7.86 8.64
C GLN A 92 -0.56 -8.62 9.64
N CYS A 93 0.23 -7.90 10.42
CA CYS A 93 1.12 -8.45 11.43
C CYS A 93 0.48 -8.29 12.80
N GLY A 94 0.06 -9.42 13.37
CA GLY A 94 -0.31 -9.49 14.78
C GLY A 94 0.92 -9.56 15.66
N ASP A 95 0.81 -9.02 16.87
CA ASP A 95 1.78 -9.18 17.94
C ASP A 95 1.11 -9.93 19.10
N PHE A 96 1.90 -10.64 19.91
CA PHE A 96 1.42 -11.34 21.11
C PHE A 96 1.11 -10.38 22.26
N ASN A 97 1.62 -9.15 22.20
CA ASN A 97 1.29 -8.12 23.16
C ASN A 97 -0.07 -7.49 22.83
N VAL A 98 -1.03 -7.64 23.75
CA VAL A 98 -2.41 -7.13 23.61
C VAL A 98 -2.47 -5.60 23.43
N ARG A 99 -1.43 -4.88 23.88
CA ARG A 99 -1.32 -3.41 23.75
C ARG A 99 -0.47 -2.96 22.56
N ALA A 100 0.04 -3.87 21.74
CA ALA A 100 0.79 -3.48 20.57
C ALA A 100 -0.10 -2.76 19.55
N GLY A 101 0.45 -1.73 18.93
CA GLY A 101 -0.14 -1.08 17.76
C GLY A 101 -0.39 -2.10 16.65
N LYS A 102 -1.44 -1.87 15.87
CA LYS A 102 -1.75 -2.72 14.71
C LYS A 102 -0.73 -2.43 13.61
N LYS A 103 -0.14 -3.49 13.05
CA LYS A 103 0.88 -3.38 11.99
C LYS A 103 0.41 -4.05 10.71
N ALA A 104 0.73 -3.45 9.58
CA ALA A 104 0.53 -4.04 8.27
C ALA A 104 1.77 -3.83 7.41
N ILE A 105 2.13 -4.83 6.61
CA ILE A 105 3.24 -4.78 5.68
C ILE A 105 2.68 -4.89 4.27
N ILE A 106 2.97 -3.90 3.44
CA ILE A 106 2.57 -3.89 2.04
C ILE A 106 3.85 -4.03 1.22
N MET A 107 3.93 -5.12 0.46
CA MET A 107 4.98 -5.32 -0.53
C MET A 107 4.49 -4.84 -1.89
N MET A 108 5.32 -4.04 -2.54
CA MET A 108 5.04 -3.45 -3.84
C MET A 108 6.17 -3.79 -4.80
N ARG A 109 5.79 -4.02 -6.06
CA ARG A 109 6.69 -4.33 -7.16
C ARG A 109 6.65 -3.20 -8.17
N ILE A 110 7.80 -2.57 -8.38
CA ILE A 110 8.02 -1.56 -9.42
C ILE A 110 8.70 -2.26 -10.59
N GLN A 111 8.11 -2.17 -11.78
CA GLN A 111 8.72 -2.67 -13.01
C GLN A 111 9.53 -1.55 -13.65
N VAL A 112 10.79 -1.85 -14.00
CA VAL A 112 11.77 -0.93 -14.59
C VAL A 112 12.03 -1.31 -16.04
#